data_AF-A0A0R2TWJ6-F1
#
_entry.id   AF-A0A0R2TWJ6-F1
#
_cell.length_a   1.000
_cell.length_b   1.000
_cell.length_c   1.000
_cell.angle_alpha   90.00
_cell.angle_beta   90.00
_cell.angle_gamma   90.00
#
_symmetry.space_group_name_H-M   'P 1'
#
loop_
_entity.id
_entity.type
_entity.pdbx_description
1 polymer ?
#
loop_
_entity_poly.entity_id
_entity_poly.type
_entity_poly.pdbx_seq_one_letter_code
_entity_poly.pdbx_strand_id
1 'polypeptide(L)'
;LLTLLIAGCANNSETSSAAQSTTSVSSEMTAAIEESPDDMICTYEKIVGKLIREKYCYTRKKRDQLREEAQEGNKIMKSGRLSNTD
;
A
#
# COMPACT_ATOMS: atom_id res chain seq x y z
N LEU A 1 41.79 -7.31 -44.58
CA LEU A 1 41.08 -8.24 -43.68
C LEU A 1 39.69 -7.67 -43.43
N LEU A 2 38.65 -8.38 -43.84
CA LEU A 2 37.25 -7.96 -43.76
C LEU A 2 36.68 -8.44 -42.41
N THR A 3 36.54 -7.56 -41.42
CA THR A 3 35.91 -7.90 -40.13
C THR A 3 34.41 -7.64 -40.19
N LEU A 4 33.66 -8.72 -40.44
CA LEU A 4 32.21 -8.82 -40.34
C LEU A 4 31.81 -8.71 -38.86
N LEU A 5 31.21 -7.58 -38.45
CA LEU A 5 30.55 -7.43 -37.16
C LEU A 5 29.10 -7.89 -37.30
N ILE A 6 28.86 -9.18 -37.06
CA ILE A 6 27.51 -9.75 -37.04
C ILE A 6 26.97 -9.69 -35.60
N ALA A 7 25.87 -8.94 -35.50
CA ALA A 7 24.87 -8.77 -34.46
C ALA A 7 24.84 -9.69 -33.22
N GLY A 8 24.55 -9.04 -32.09
CA GLY A 8 23.65 -9.50 -31.04
C GLY A 8 23.69 -8.54 -29.85
N CYS A 9 22.63 -8.08 -29.19
CA CYS A 9 21.18 -8.20 -29.36
C CYS A 9 20.54 -7.04 -28.57
N ALA A 10 19.37 -6.61 -29.05
CA ALA A 10 18.24 -6.03 -28.32
C ALA A 10 18.45 -4.74 -27.48
N ASN A 11 17.80 -3.69 -28.00
CA ASN A 11 17.52 -2.41 -27.36
C ASN A 11 16.97 -2.51 -25.92
N ASN A 12 17.46 -1.55 -25.13
CA ASN A 12 16.87 -0.91 -23.95
C ASN A 12 16.83 -1.72 -22.64
N SER A 13 18.02 -1.87 -22.05
CA SER A 13 18.16 -1.87 -20.60
C SER A 13 18.64 -0.50 -20.11
N GLU A 14 17.70 0.19 -19.46
CA GLU A 14 17.84 1.09 -18.32
C GLU A 14 18.79 2.30 -18.40
N THR A 15 18.23 3.51 -18.33
CA THR A 15 18.62 4.55 -17.33
C THR A 15 17.59 5.69 -17.30
N SER A 16 16.89 5.76 -16.17
CA SER A 16 16.36 6.92 -15.45
C SER A 16 16.07 8.24 -16.19
N SER A 17 14.82 8.71 -16.10
CA SER A 17 14.45 9.79 -15.16
C SER A 17 13.08 10.40 -15.46
N ALA A 18 12.33 10.62 -14.37
CA ALA A 18 11.25 11.60 -14.23
C ALA A 18 9.94 11.35 -15.00
N ALA A 19 9.23 10.27 -14.64
CA ALA A 19 7.77 10.37 -14.60
C ALA A 19 7.41 11.32 -13.44
N GLN A 20 7.14 12.58 -13.77
CA GLN A 20 6.48 13.53 -12.87
C GLN A 20 5.09 13.00 -12.52
N SER A 21 5.01 12.15 -11.50
CA SER A 21 3.80 11.94 -10.71
C SER A 21 4.04 12.54 -9.35
N THR A 22 4.11 13.87 -9.28
CA THR A 22 3.83 14.58 -8.04
C THR A 22 2.31 14.59 -7.83
N THR A 23 1.72 13.41 -7.62
CA THR A 23 0.54 13.38 -6.76
C THR A 23 1.10 13.46 -5.36
N SER A 24 1.20 14.69 -4.86
CA SER A 24 1.46 14.98 -3.46
C SER A 24 0.63 14.02 -2.62
N VAL A 25 1.29 13.07 -1.96
CA VAL A 25 0.73 12.45 -0.77
C VAL A 25 0.63 13.61 0.20
N SER A 26 -0.52 14.28 0.20
CA SER A 26 -0.89 15.25 1.21
C SER A 26 -0.92 14.47 2.51
N SER A 27 0.22 14.41 3.18
CA SER A 27 0.29 14.03 4.58
C SER A 27 -0.28 15.24 5.32
N GLU A 28 -1.60 15.34 5.33
CA GLU A 28 -2.30 16.29 6.16
C GLU A 28 -2.00 15.86 7.59
N MET A 29 -1.00 16.52 8.18
CA MET A 29 -0.91 16.62 9.63
C MET A 29 -2.14 17.39 10.08
N THR A 30 -3.23 16.67 10.33
CA THR A 30 -4.43 17.23 10.92
C THR A 30 -4.07 17.69 12.32
N ALA A 31 -4.24 18.99 12.58
CA ALA A 31 -4.22 19.54 13.93
C ALA A 31 -5.14 18.68 14.82
N ALA A 32 -4.75 18.47 16.08
CA ALA A 32 -5.52 17.67 17.04
C ALA A 32 -6.86 18.34 17.36
N ILE A 33 -7.82 18.16 16.48
CA ILE A 33 -9.24 18.31 16.77
C ILE A 33 -9.59 17.05 17.55
N GLU A 34 -10.24 17.19 18.71
CA GLU A 34 -10.84 16.05 19.39
C GLU A 34 -11.96 15.49 18.52
N GLU A 35 -11.59 14.59 17.61
CA GLU A 35 -12.52 13.93 16.70
C GLU A 35 -13.34 12.89 17.47
N SER A 36 -14.66 12.94 17.28
CA SER A 36 -15.62 12.08 17.96
C SER A 36 -15.45 10.61 17.55
N PRO A 37 -15.69 9.64 18.45
CA PRO A 37 -15.69 8.22 18.09
C PRO A 37 -16.71 7.86 17.00
N ASP A 38 -17.74 8.68 16.84
CA ASP A 38 -18.81 8.50 15.85
C ASP A 38 -18.52 9.21 14.52
N ASP A 39 -17.39 9.93 14.41
CA ASP A 39 -16.99 10.57 13.16
C ASP A 39 -16.78 9.51 12.07
N MET A 40 -17.36 9.81 10.90
CA MET A 40 -17.33 8.92 9.74
C MET A 40 -16.07 9.14 8.91
N ILE A 41 -15.31 8.07 8.72
CA ILE A 41 -14.14 8.03 7.84
C ILE A 41 -14.51 7.25 6.59
N CYS A 42 -14.29 7.84 5.42
CA CYS A 42 -14.53 7.19 4.14
C CYS A 42 -13.23 7.03 3.36
N THR A 43 -13.03 5.84 2.77
CA THR A 43 -11.91 5.51 1.90
C THR A 43 -12.43 4.98 0.57
N TYR A 44 -11.61 5.03 -0.48
CA TYR A 44 -11.91 4.37 -1.75
C TYR A 44 -11.02 3.15 -1.90
N GLU A 45 -11.62 1.96 -1.89
CA GLU A 45 -10.91 0.70 -1.99
C GLU A 45 -11.01 0.11 -3.39
N LYS A 46 -9.89 -0.46 -3.86
CA LYS A 46 -9.86 -1.19 -5.12
C LYS A 46 -10.30 -2.62 -4.87
N ILE A 47 -11.45 -3.00 -5.42
CA ILE A 47 -11.94 -4.39 -5.37
C ILE A 47 -11.35 -5.17 -6.56
N VAL A 48 -10.79 -6.36 -6.27
CA VAL A 48 -10.24 -7.24 -7.32
C VAL A 48 -11.35 -7.64 -8.30
N GLY A 49 -11.05 -7.57 -9.59
CA GLY A 49 -12.02 -7.85 -10.65
C GLY A 49 -12.94 -6.67 -11.02
N LYS A 50 -12.85 -5.53 -10.31
CA LYS A 50 -13.58 -4.31 -10.68
C LYS A 50 -12.61 -3.23 -11.15
N LEU A 51 -13.01 -2.50 -12.19
CA LEU A 51 -12.26 -1.36 -12.72
C LEU A 51 -12.51 -0.07 -11.92
N ILE A 52 -13.62 -0.01 -11.19
CA ILE A 52 -14.03 1.16 -10.42
C ILE A 52 -13.78 0.90 -8.94
N ARG A 53 -13.24 1.90 -8.24
CA ARG A 53 -13.04 1.86 -6.79
C ARG A 53 -14.35 2.07 -6.07
N GLU A 54 -14.56 1.33 -4.99
CA GLU A 54 -15.76 1.46 -4.17
C GLU A 54 -15.48 2.33 -2.96
N LYS A 55 -16.45 3.19 -2.60
CA LYS A 55 -16.36 4.02 -1.41
C LYS A 55 -16.81 3.19 -0.21
N TYR A 56 -15.94 3.02 0.76
CA TYR A 56 -16.23 2.34 2.02
C TYR A 56 -16.13 3.34 3.16
N CYS A 57 -17.14 3.38 4.02
CA CYS A 57 -17.17 4.29 5.16
C CYS A 57 -17.40 3.52 6.46
N TYR A 58 -16.72 3.95 7.52
CA TYR A 58 -16.84 3.39 8.85
C TYR A 58 -16.63 4.48 9.89
N THR A 59 -17.13 4.24 11.10
CA THR A 59 -16.88 5.15 12.23
C THR A 59 -15.43 5.02 12.72
N ARG A 60 -14.93 6.08 13.33
CA ARG A 60 -13.62 6.11 13.98
C ARG A 60 -13.44 4.96 14.98
N LYS A 61 -14.47 4.71 15.79
CA LYS A 61 -14.52 3.55 16.70
C LYS A 61 -14.31 2.21 16.00
N LYS A 62 -14.98 2.00 14.86
CA LYS A 62 -14.85 0.74 14.09
C LYS A 62 -13.46 0.60 13.47
N ARG A 63 -12.85 1.70 13.03
CA ARG A 63 -11.47 1.72 12.53
C ARG A 63 -10.47 1.27 13.57
N ASP A 64 -10.62 1.78 14.79
CA ASP A 64 -9.71 1.49 15.89
C ASP A 64 -9.86 0.04 16.35
N GLN A 65 -11.09 -0.47 16.43
CA GLN A 65 -11.36 -1.89 16.70
C GLN A 65 -10.68 -2.81 15.66
N LEU A 66 -10.85 -2.53 14.37
CA LEU A 66 -10.20 -3.33 13.30
C LEU A 66 -8.68 -3.29 13.39
N ARG A 67 -8.11 -2.16 13.82
CA ARG A 67 -6.66 -2.02 14.02
C ARG A 67 -6.17 -2.86 15.18
N GLU A 68 -6.90 -2.87 16.30
CA GLU A 68 -6.56 -3.69 17.47
C GLU A 68 -6.64 -5.19 17.13
N GLU A 69 -7.72 -5.62 16.49
CA GLU A 69 -7.90 -7.01 16.04
C GLU A 69 -6.76 -7.45 15.10
N ALA A 70 -6.36 -6.59 14.15
CA ALA A 70 -5.26 -6.88 13.23
C ALA A 70 -3.91 -6.98 13.96
N GLN A 71 -3.68 -6.14 14.97
CA GLN A 71 -2.46 -6.21 15.79
C GLN A 71 -2.42 -7.48 16.64
N GLU A 72 -3.54 -7.87 17.22
CA GLU A 72 -3.66 -9.08 18.02
C GLU A 72 -3.45 -10.33 17.17
N GLY A 73 -4.08 -10.40 15.99
CA GLY A 73 -3.84 -11.47 15.03
C GLY A 73 -2.37 -11.57 14.60
N ASN A 74 -1.68 -10.44 14.41
CA ASN A 74 -0.25 -10.43 14.07
C ASN A 74 0.61 -10.96 15.22
N LYS A 75 0.29 -10.60 16.47
CA LYS A 75 0.99 -11.14 17.66
C LYS A 75 0.87 -12.65 17.73
N ILE A 76 -0.33 -13.20 17.52
CA ILE A 76 -0.59 -14.65 17.51
C ILE A 76 0.20 -15.34 16.38
N MET A 77 0.20 -14.77 15.17
CA MET A 77 0.94 -15.35 14.04
C MET A 77 2.45 -15.32 14.27
N LYS A 78 2.98 -14.27 14.90
CA LYS A 78 4.39 -14.20 15.28
C LYS A 78 4.76 -15.23 16.34
N SER A 79 3.92 -15.45 17.36
CA SER A 79 4.19 -16.47 18.36
C SER A 79 4.16 -17.89 17.79
N GLY A 80 3.22 -18.19 16.87
CA GLY A 80 3.17 -19.49 16.19
C GLY A 80 4.31 -19.74 15.20
N ARG A 81 4.94 -18.68 14.67
CA ARG A 81 6.14 -18.80 13.82
C ARG A 81 7.41 -19.08 14.61
N LEU A 82 7.50 -18.60 15.85
CA LEU A 82 8.64 -18.84 16.75
C LEU A 82 8.62 -20.25 17.36
N SER A 83 7.49 -20.96 17.35
CA SER A 83 7.39 -22.32 17.89
C SER A 83 7.68 -23.43 16.86
N ASN A 84 8.01 -23.09 15.60
CA ASN A 84 8.27 -24.03 14.52
C ASN A 84 9.75 -24.02 14.06
N THR A 85 10.63 -23.40 14.84
CA THR A 85 12.07 -23.45 14.67
C THR A 85 12.68 -24.29 15.78
N ASP A 86 12.45 -25.60 15.72
CA ASP A 86 13.19 -26.64 16.45
C ASP A 86 13.53 -27.78 15.48
#